data_AF-A0A956D691-F1
#
_entry.id   AF-A0A956D691-F1
#
_cell.length_a   1.000
_cell.length_b   1.000
_cell.length_c   1.000
_cell.angle_alpha   90.00
_cell.angle_beta   90.00
_cell.angle_gamma   90.00
#
_symmetry.space_group_name_H-M   'P 1'
#
loop_
_entity.id
_entity.type
_entity.pdbx_description
1 polymer ?
#
loop_
_entity_poly.entity_id
_entity_poly.type
_entity_poly.pdbx_seq_one_letter_code
_entity_poly.pdbx_strand_id
1 'polypeptide(L)'
;MGVQGVPTDARSESVERTRPSGATASDVTASDVDVTASDSGVGESPIRSHARRRSEVPEPSSARDALLLAEASRIRLFAVSMFFWSLSGVAMVALLPGDPLAHRFAYVGSSMLCACFAVLAFLAHPDRMGDGRGTVSLAIVIPAAAITLGYGLGPFSTYVALVAVGLTLFAISVPPLAARASLVTLAVGYPAVAVPMHLGWIPDVSLLATAPSPAARIATILGTEFGLFTAWGIG
;
A
#
# COMPACT_ATOMS: atom_id res chain seq x y z
N MET A 1 57.10 21.59 1.50
CA MET A 1 57.14 20.56 2.56
C MET A 1 55.69 20.14 2.80
N GLY A 2 55.14 19.02 2.33
CA GLY A 2 55.74 17.76 1.92
C GLY A 2 55.35 16.66 2.92
N VAL A 3 54.07 16.26 2.96
CA VAL A 3 53.58 15.09 3.71
C VAL A 3 52.56 14.40 2.79
N GLN A 4 53.04 13.53 1.90
CA GLN A 4 53.02 12.06 2.01
C GLN A 4 51.62 11.47 2.18
N GLY A 5 51.18 10.84 1.10
CA GLY A 5 49.89 10.19 0.97
C GLY A 5 49.90 8.78 1.57
N VAL A 6 48.69 8.34 1.93
CA VAL A 6 48.41 6.97 2.34
C VAL A 6 47.48 6.37 1.29
N PRO A 7 47.93 5.36 0.52
CA PRO A 7 47.04 4.52 -0.26
C PRO A 7 46.62 3.33 0.61
N THR A 8 45.33 3.09 0.77
CA THR A 8 44.84 1.87 1.43
C THR A 8 43.82 1.18 0.55
N ASP A 9 44.36 0.27 -0.24
CA ASP A 9 43.86 -1.06 -0.60
C ASP A 9 42.36 -1.23 -0.88
N ALA A 10 42.06 -1.17 -2.18
CA ALA A 10 40.90 -1.80 -2.79
C ALA A 10 41.03 -3.33 -2.65
N ARG A 11 40.37 -3.91 -1.64
CA ARG A 11 40.21 -5.36 -1.53
C ARG A 11 39.07 -5.82 -2.43
N SER A 12 39.45 -6.30 -3.60
CA SER A 12 38.59 -6.93 -4.59
C SER A 12 38.26 -8.34 -4.15
N GLU A 13 37.17 -8.53 -3.40
CA GLU A 13 36.61 -9.86 -3.13
C GLU A 13 35.76 -10.30 -4.32
N SER A 14 36.39 -11.07 -5.19
CA SER A 14 35.79 -11.92 -6.20
C SER A 14 34.96 -13.01 -5.53
N VAL A 15 33.66 -12.77 -5.38
CA VAL A 15 32.70 -13.80 -4.97
C VAL A 15 32.34 -14.65 -6.20
N GLU A 16 32.80 -15.87 -6.09
CA GLU A 16 32.73 -16.98 -7.03
C GLU A 16 31.29 -17.35 -7.38
N ARG A 17 31.04 -17.44 -8.70
CA ARG A 17 29.81 -17.96 -9.30
C ARG A 17 29.68 -19.45 -9.00
N THR A 18 28.79 -19.80 -8.07
CA THR A 18 28.25 -21.17 -8.00
C THR A 18 26.98 -21.25 -8.82
N ARG A 19 27.08 -21.82 -10.04
CA ARG A 19 25.94 -22.28 -10.83
C ARG A 19 25.43 -23.61 -10.24
N PRO A 20 24.16 -23.73 -9.85
CA PRO A 20 23.52 -25.03 -9.81
C PRO A 20 23.09 -25.44 -11.21
N SER A 21 23.76 -26.49 -11.68
CA SER A 21 23.40 -27.35 -12.80
C SER A 21 22.48 -28.47 -12.29
N GLY A 22 21.47 -28.86 -13.07
CA GLY A 22 20.62 -30.04 -12.82
C GLY A 22 19.16 -29.65 -12.58
N ALA A 23 18.28 -29.89 -13.57
CA ALA A 23 17.42 -31.08 -13.63
C ALA A 23 16.24 -30.95 -12.65
N THR A 24 14.98 -30.89 -13.06
CA THR A 24 14.28 -31.83 -13.94
C THR A 24 13.05 -31.15 -14.56
N ALA A 25 12.85 -31.38 -15.86
CA ALA A 25 11.57 -31.18 -16.51
C ALA A 25 10.57 -32.18 -15.90
N SER A 26 9.56 -31.68 -15.19
CA SER A 26 8.37 -32.47 -14.90
C SER A 26 7.42 -32.34 -16.08
N ASP A 27 7.43 -33.38 -16.91
CA ASP A 27 6.32 -33.77 -17.77
C ASP A 27 5.04 -33.79 -16.91
N VAL A 28 4.15 -32.84 -17.16
CA VAL A 28 2.75 -32.95 -16.75
C VAL A 28 2.02 -33.56 -17.94
N THR A 29 1.89 -34.88 -17.89
CA THR A 29 0.99 -35.66 -18.72
C THR A 29 -0.39 -35.03 -18.73
N ALA A 30 -0.81 -34.61 -19.93
CA ALA A 30 -2.19 -34.32 -20.25
C ALA A 30 -3.04 -35.57 -19.96
N SER A 31 -3.90 -35.47 -18.95
CA SER A 31 -4.95 -36.45 -18.77
C SER A 31 -6.04 -36.12 -19.78
N ASP A 32 -6.08 -36.88 -20.86
CA ASP A 32 -7.24 -36.98 -21.75
C ASP A 32 -8.47 -37.31 -20.91
N VAL A 33 -9.40 -36.36 -20.82
CA VAL A 33 -10.75 -36.61 -20.33
C VAL A 33 -11.60 -36.82 -21.56
N ASP A 34 -11.85 -38.09 -21.83
CA ASP A 34 -12.75 -38.60 -22.85
C ASP A 34 -14.19 -38.26 -22.42
N VAL A 35 -14.72 -37.13 -22.90
CA VAL A 35 -16.11 -36.73 -22.68
C VAL A 35 -16.94 -37.28 -23.84
N THR A 36 -17.46 -38.49 -23.63
CA THR A 36 -18.49 -39.09 -24.48
C THR A 36 -19.70 -38.17 -24.59
N ALA A 37 -20.02 -37.83 -25.84
CA ALA A 37 -21.20 -37.11 -26.26
C ALA A 37 -22.48 -37.86 -25.87
N SER A 38 -23.39 -37.15 -25.21
CA SER A 38 -24.80 -37.52 -25.15
C SER A 38 -25.60 -36.32 -25.64
N ASP A 39 -25.92 -36.39 -26.93
CA ASP A 39 -26.80 -35.47 -27.66
C ASP A 39 -28.25 -35.96 -27.54
N SER A 40 -29.14 -35.13 -27.01
CA SER A 40 -30.55 -34.96 -27.42
C SER A 40 -31.35 -34.23 -26.34
N GLY A 41 -31.77 -33.00 -26.64
CA GLY A 41 -32.64 -32.25 -25.73
C GLY A 41 -32.89 -30.82 -26.17
N VAL A 42 -33.67 -30.67 -27.24
CA VAL A 42 -34.24 -29.43 -27.78
C VAL A 42 -34.69 -28.47 -26.67
N GLY A 43 -34.07 -27.28 -26.68
CA GLY A 43 -34.32 -26.21 -25.72
C GLY A 43 -33.43 -25.01 -26.06
N GLU A 44 -33.75 -24.37 -27.18
CA GLU A 44 -33.07 -23.21 -27.76
C GLU A 44 -33.19 -22.00 -26.81
N SER A 45 -32.35 -21.97 -25.77
CA SER A 45 -32.12 -20.79 -24.97
C SER A 45 -30.95 -20.03 -25.60
N PRO A 46 -31.11 -18.75 -25.98
CA PRO A 46 -30.02 -17.94 -26.48
C PRO A 46 -29.13 -17.56 -25.28
N ILE A 47 -28.32 -18.51 -24.83
CA ILE A 47 -27.15 -18.22 -24.03
C ILE A 47 -26.24 -17.46 -24.98
N ARG A 48 -26.43 -16.13 -25.03
CA ARG A 48 -25.45 -15.17 -25.51
C ARG A 48 -24.19 -15.52 -24.75
N SER A 49 -23.35 -16.30 -25.40
CA SER A 49 -21.94 -16.44 -25.13
C SER A 49 -21.41 -15.02 -25.16
N HIS A 50 -21.42 -14.40 -23.99
CA HIS A 50 -20.47 -13.36 -23.64
C HIS A 50 -19.10 -14.05 -23.68
N ALA A 51 -18.65 -14.38 -24.90
CA ALA A 51 -17.27 -14.42 -25.30
C ALA A 51 -16.77 -12.99 -25.03
N ARG A 52 -16.56 -12.77 -23.73
CA ARG A 52 -15.93 -11.63 -23.13
C ARG A 52 -14.66 -11.52 -23.93
N ARG A 53 -14.67 -10.57 -24.87
CA ARG A 53 -13.55 -10.18 -25.71
C ARG A 53 -12.42 -9.93 -24.73
N ARG A 54 -11.66 -10.99 -24.40
CA ARG A 54 -10.43 -10.89 -23.64
C ARG A 54 -9.63 -9.96 -24.52
N SER A 55 -9.47 -8.71 -24.09
CA SER A 55 -8.41 -7.89 -24.66
C SER A 55 -7.20 -8.79 -24.68
N GLU A 56 -6.62 -8.99 -25.87
CA GLU A 56 -5.35 -9.66 -26.03
C GLU A 56 -4.37 -8.90 -25.15
N VAL A 57 -4.23 -9.35 -23.89
CA VAL A 57 -3.21 -8.87 -23.00
C VAL A 57 -1.93 -9.41 -23.62
N PRO A 58 -0.98 -8.54 -24.03
CA PRO A 58 0.26 -8.97 -24.64
C PRO A 58 0.88 -10.08 -23.79
N GLU A 59 1.13 -11.23 -24.41
CA GLU A 59 1.73 -12.36 -23.70
C GLU A 59 3.15 -11.92 -23.25
N PRO A 60 3.49 -12.06 -21.96
CA PRO A 60 4.75 -11.56 -21.44
C PRO A 60 5.91 -12.28 -22.13
N SER A 61 6.74 -11.52 -22.87
CA SER A 61 7.85 -12.06 -23.65
C SER A 61 8.98 -12.65 -22.79
N SER A 62 8.98 -12.33 -21.49
CA SER A 62 9.96 -12.82 -20.53
C SER A 62 9.37 -12.99 -19.13
N ALA A 63 9.97 -13.88 -18.32
CA ALA A 63 9.60 -14.04 -16.91
C ALA A 63 9.75 -12.74 -16.10
N ARG A 64 10.65 -11.85 -16.53
CA ARG A 64 10.83 -10.52 -15.94
C ARG A 64 9.62 -9.62 -16.22
N ASP A 65 9.10 -9.63 -17.45
CA ASP A 65 7.91 -8.83 -17.81
C ASP A 65 6.68 -9.33 -17.07
N ALA A 66 6.53 -10.65 -16.91
CA ALA A 66 5.46 -11.24 -16.11
C ALA A 66 5.50 -10.79 -14.65
N LEU A 67 6.69 -10.71 -14.04
CA LEU A 67 6.86 -10.21 -12.67
C LEU A 67 6.50 -8.72 -12.55
N LEU A 68 6.94 -7.87 -13.49
CA LEU A 68 6.62 -6.44 -13.48
C LEU A 68 5.11 -6.19 -13.66
N LEU A 69 4.44 -6.95 -14.53
CA LEU A 69 2.98 -6.91 -14.69
C LEU A 69 2.25 -7.31 -13.41
N ALA A 70 2.71 -8.37 -12.73
CA ALA A 70 2.13 -8.80 -11.47
C ALA A 70 2.34 -7.77 -10.35
N GLU A 71 3.52 -7.15 -10.27
CA GLU A 71 3.85 -6.10 -9.32
C GLU A 71 2.98 -4.85 -9.54
N ALA A 72 2.87 -4.39 -10.78
CA ALA A 72 2.01 -3.26 -11.16
C ALA A 72 0.54 -3.51 -10.79
N SER A 73 0.04 -4.72 -11.07
CA SER A 73 -1.33 -5.13 -10.70
C SER A 73 -1.56 -5.11 -9.20
N ARG A 74 -0.62 -5.62 -8.39
CA ARG A 74 -0.71 -5.61 -6.91
C ARG A 74 -0.71 -4.19 -6.36
N ILE A 75 0.19 -3.34 -6.83
CA ILE A 75 0.28 -1.94 -6.39
C ILE A 75 -1.00 -1.18 -6.77
N ARG A 76 -1.56 -1.43 -7.96
CA ARG A 76 -2.81 -0.83 -8.38
C ARG A 76 -3.98 -1.28 -7.50
N LEU A 77 -4.11 -2.58 -7.23
CA LEU A 77 -5.17 -3.12 -6.37
C LEU A 77 -5.05 -2.53 -4.96
N PHE A 78 -3.84 -2.48 -4.41
CA PHE A 78 -3.57 -1.82 -3.13
C PHE A 78 -3.98 -0.35 -3.14
N ALA A 79 -3.55 0.43 -4.14
CA ALA A 79 -3.84 1.85 -4.25
C ALA A 79 -5.35 2.12 -4.35
N VAL A 80 -6.07 1.31 -5.13
CA VAL A 80 -7.54 1.43 -5.26
C VAL A 80 -8.23 1.11 -3.92
N SER A 81 -7.82 0.04 -3.23
CA SER A 81 -8.36 -0.30 -1.91
C SER A 81 -8.12 0.82 -0.90
N MET A 82 -6.90 1.36 -0.85
CA MET A 82 -6.55 2.46 0.06
C MET A 82 -7.23 3.78 -0.32
N PHE A 83 -7.53 4.00 -1.60
CA PHE A 83 -8.33 5.13 -2.05
C PHE A 83 -9.75 5.07 -1.47
N PHE A 84 -10.44 3.94 -1.60
CA PHE A 84 -11.78 3.77 -1.04
C PHE A 84 -11.77 3.80 0.49
N TRP A 85 -10.73 3.25 1.11
CA TRP A 85 -10.51 3.39 2.55
C TRP A 85 -10.38 4.87 2.96
N SER A 86 -9.57 5.64 2.22
CA SER A 86 -9.39 7.08 2.42
C SER A 86 -10.70 7.85 2.27
N LEU A 87 -11.51 7.49 1.27
CA LEU A 87 -12.82 8.09 1.04
C LEU A 87 -13.80 7.78 2.19
N SER A 88 -13.76 6.56 2.73
CA SER A 88 -14.51 6.20 3.94
C SER A 88 -14.08 7.04 5.14
N GLY A 89 -12.78 7.32 5.28
CA GLY A 89 -12.25 8.26 6.28
C GLY A 89 -12.82 9.68 6.16
N VAL A 90 -12.93 10.22 4.93
CA VAL A 90 -13.57 11.53 4.68
C VAL A 90 -15.03 11.52 5.14
N ALA A 91 -15.78 10.47 4.81
CA ALA A 91 -17.17 10.32 5.23
C ALA A 91 -17.29 10.21 6.76
N MET A 92 -16.39 9.46 7.41
CA MET A 92 -16.34 9.33 8.87
C MET A 92 -16.09 10.68 9.55
N VAL A 93 -15.11 11.46 9.06
CA VAL A 93 -14.81 12.80 9.57
C VAL A 93 -16.03 13.72 9.48
N ALA A 94 -16.84 13.60 8.43
CA ALA A 94 -18.05 14.41 8.27
C ALA A 94 -19.16 14.11 9.29
N LEU A 95 -19.14 12.93 9.91
CA LEU A 95 -20.16 12.47 10.85
C LEU A 95 -19.75 12.66 12.31
N LEU A 96 -18.47 12.88 12.59
CA LEU A 96 -17.95 13.00 13.94
C LEU A 96 -18.17 14.44 14.46
N PRO A 97 -18.77 14.64 15.65
CA PRO A 97 -18.74 15.94 16.29
C PRO A 97 -17.34 16.21 16.88
N GLY A 98 -16.89 17.47 16.84
CA GLY A 98 -15.61 17.85 17.44
C GLY A 98 -15.14 19.23 17.00
N ASP A 99 -13.89 19.56 17.33
CA ASP A 99 -13.31 20.86 17.06
C ASP A 99 -13.23 21.14 15.54
N PRO A 100 -13.65 22.34 15.06
CA PRO A 100 -13.56 22.69 13.64
C PRO A 100 -12.12 22.68 13.10
N LEU A 101 -11.11 22.94 13.93
CA LEU A 101 -9.71 22.88 13.55
C LEU A 101 -9.28 21.43 13.28
N ALA A 102 -9.70 20.49 14.13
CA ALA A 102 -9.43 19.06 13.95
C ALA A 102 -10.07 18.51 12.67
N HIS A 103 -11.31 18.93 12.37
CA HIS A 103 -11.97 18.61 11.10
C HIS A 103 -11.15 19.09 9.90
N ARG A 104 -10.62 20.32 9.92
CA ARG A 104 -9.82 20.84 8.81
C ARG A 104 -8.58 19.98 8.57
N PHE A 105 -7.83 19.65 9.62
CA PHE A 105 -6.65 18.78 9.47
C PHE A 105 -7.04 17.37 9.00
N ALA A 106 -8.11 16.81 9.54
CA ALA A 106 -8.59 15.50 9.13
C ALA A 106 -9.07 15.49 7.67
N TYR A 107 -9.78 16.53 7.21
CA TYR A 107 -10.19 16.67 5.81
C TYR A 107 -9.01 16.89 4.88
N VAL A 108 -8.05 17.74 5.25
CA VAL A 108 -6.85 17.99 4.43
C VAL A 108 -6.04 16.70 4.32
N GLY A 109 -5.76 16.02 5.43
CA GLY A 109 -5.01 14.76 5.42
C GLY A 109 -5.72 13.67 4.61
N SER A 110 -7.03 13.47 4.82
CA SER A 110 -7.80 12.43 4.11
C SER A 110 -7.98 12.72 2.61
N SER A 111 -8.28 13.97 2.24
CA SER A 111 -8.37 14.36 0.82
C SER A 111 -7.04 14.25 0.10
N MET A 112 -5.94 14.60 0.77
CA MET A 112 -4.59 14.45 0.23
C MET A 112 -4.21 12.98 0.07
N LEU A 113 -4.57 12.09 1.01
CA LEU A 113 -4.43 10.64 0.85
C LEU A 113 -5.25 10.12 -0.33
N CYS A 114 -6.53 10.51 -0.46
CA CYS A 114 -7.36 10.15 -1.62
C CYS A 114 -6.68 10.57 -2.94
N ALA A 115 -6.22 11.82 -3.03
CA ALA A 115 -5.51 12.30 -4.22
C ALA A 115 -4.25 11.49 -4.50
N CYS A 116 -3.42 11.22 -3.48
CA CYS A 116 -2.19 10.45 -3.64
C CYS A 116 -2.44 9.01 -4.08
N PHE A 117 -3.43 8.32 -3.49
CA PHE A 117 -3.76 6.94 -3.89
C PHE A 117 -4.42 6.88 -5.27
N ALA A 118 -5.21 7.88 -5.66
CA ALA A 118 -5.71 8.00 -7.02
C ALA A 118 -4.56 8.18 -8.04
N VAL A 119 -3.61 9.06 -7.73
CA VAL A 119 -2.40 9.26 -8.56
C VAL A 119 -1.56 7.99 -8.60
N LEU A 120 -1.36 7.31 -7.47
CA LEU A 120 -0.62 6.05 -7.39
C LEU A 120 -1.29 4.97 -8.25
N ALA A 121 -2.62 4.84 -8.20
CA ALA A 121 -3.38 3.90 -9.03
C ALA A 121 -3.24 4.21 -10.53
N PHE A 122 -3.14 5.50 -10.90
CA PHE A 122 -2.90 5.94 -12.28
C PHE A 122 -1.46 5.72 -12.75
N LEU A 123 -0.49 5.85 -11.84
CA LEU A 123 0.94 5.63 -12.11
C LEU A 123 1.32 4.14 -12.08
N ALA A 124 0.54 3.29 -11.42
CA ALA A 124 0.74 1.83 -11.38
C ALA A 124 0.41 1.12 -12.71
N HIS A 125 0.48 1.83 -13.85
CA HIS A 125 0.42 1.23 -15.17
C HIS A 125 1.81 0.71 -15.56
N PRO A 126 1.94 -0.46 -16.21
CA PRO A 126 3.24 -1.02 -16.62
C PRO A 126 4.12 -0.03 -17.39
N ASP A 127 3.51 0.80 -18.23
CA ASP A 127 4.21 1.78 -19.08
C ASP A 127 4.77 2.98 -18.31
N ARG A 128 4.35 3.22 -17.06
CA ARG A 128 4.67 4.43 -16.28
C ARG A 128 5.50 4.17 -15.04
N MET A 129 5.62 2.92 -14.61
CA MET A 129 6.43 2.56 -13.44
C MET A 129 7.94 2.71 -13.66
N GLY A 130 8.40 2.81 -14.92
CA GLY A 130 9.81 2.87 -15.28
C GLY A 130 10.58 4.07 -14.71
N ASP A 131 9.92 5.21 -14.47
CA ASP A 131 10.62 6.45 -14.11
C ASP A 131 11.05 6.52 -12.64
N GLY A 132 10.44 5.74 -11.74
CA GLY A 132 10.78 5.62 -10.30
C GLY A 132 10.61 6.88 -9.43
N ARG A 133 10.86 8.08 -9.99
CA ARG A 133 10.82 9.38 -9.32
C ARG A 133 9.43 9.75 -8.81
N GLY A 134 8.40 9.48 -9.63
CA GLY A 134 7.01 9.69 -9.22
C GLY A 134 6.66 8.89 -7.97
N THR A 135 7.03 7.62 -7.94
CA THR A 135 6.81 6.71 -6.79
C THR A 135 7.55 7.18 -5.54
N VAL A 136 8.78 7.69 -5.67
CA VAL A 136 9.55 8.23 -4.52
C VAL A 136 8.90 9.48 -3.95
N SER A 137 8.41 10.41 -4.78
CA SER A 137 7.69 11.59 -4.28
C SER A 137 6.42 11.21 -3.52
N LEU A 138 5.62 10.28 -4.07
CA LEU A 138 4.44 9.73 -3.40
C LEU A 138 4.79 9.04 -2.07
N ALA A 139 5.94 8.36 -2.00
CA ALA A 139 6.40 7.70 -0.80
C ALA A 139 6.71 8.67 0.36
N ILE A 140 6.90 9.97 0.11
CA ILE A 140 7.05 10.99 1.14
C ILE A 140 5.70 11.66 1.44
N VAL A 141 4.96 11.99 0.38
CA VAL A 141 3.71 12.75 0.46
C VAL A 141 2.62 11.93 1.16
N ILE A 142 2.51 10.62 0.90
CA ILE A 142 1.48 9.76 1.52
C ILE A 142 1.68 9.68 3.05
N PRO A 143 2.88 9.35 3.58
CA PRO A 143 3.14 9.47 5.02
C PRO A 143 2.86 10.84 5.62
N ALA A 144 3.28 11.92 4.96
CA ALA A 144 3.03 13.28 5.45
C ALA A 144 1.53 13.59 5.57
N ALA A 145 0.74 13.15 4.59
CA ALA A 145 -0.71 13.25 4.62
C ALA A 145 -1.32 12.39 5.74
N ALA A 146 -0.79 11.17 5.97
CA ALA A 146 -1.21 10.31 7.06
C ALA A 146 -0.89 10.91 8.45
N ILE A 147 0.25 11.56 8.61
CA ILE A 147 0.63 12.28 9.84
C ILE A 147 -0.32 13.46 10.07
N THR A 148 -0.61 14.23 9.02
CA THR A 148 -1.57 15.35 9.07
C THR A 148 -2.96 14.86 9.49
N LEU A 149 -3.39 13.73 8.94
CA LEU A 149 -4.63 13.08 9.33
C LEU A 149 -4.59 12.59 10.78
N GLY A 150 -3.46 12.06 11.22
CA GLY A 150 -3.23 11.64 12.61
C GLY A 150 -3.30 12.79 13.59
N TYR A 151 -2.89 14.00 13.22
CA TYR A 151 -3.10 15.18 14.05
C TYR A 151 -4.60 15.52 14.21
N GLY A 152 -5.39 15.44 13.13
CA GLY A 152 -6.83 15.74 13.18
C GLY A 152 -7.67 14.66 13.89
N LEU A 153 -7.41 13.39 13.61
CA LEU A 153 -8.16 12.26 14.21
C LEU A 153 -7.61 11.86 15.58
N GLY A 154 -6.37 12.19 15.89
CA GLY A 154 -5.63 11.71 17.05
C GLY A 154 -4.62 10.62 16.68
N PRO A 155 -3.40 10.65 17.24
CA PRO A 155 -2.32 9.74 16.86
C PRO A 155 -2.67 8.28 17.16
N PHE A 156 -3.47 8.02 18.19
CA PHE A 156 -3.91 6.67 18.59
C PHE A 156 -5.18 6.19 17.89
N SER A 157 -5.65 6.89 16.87
CA SER A 157 -6.81 6.47 16.10
C SER A 157 -6.55 5.16 15.38
N THR A 158 -7.49 4.22 15.50
CA THR A 158 -7.56 3.00 14.66
C THR A 158 -7.24 3.28 13.20
N TYR A 159 -7.87 4.34 12.70
CA TYR A 159 -7.88 4.64 11.30
C TYR A 159 -6.45 4.94 10.84
N VAL A 160 -5.73 5.70 11.66
CA VAL A 160 -4.32 6.04 11.44
C VAL A 160 -3.44 4.79 11.55
N ALA A 161 -3.72 3.89 12.50
CA ALA A 161 -3.01 2.62 12.62
C ALA A 161 -3.19 1.75 11.35
N LEU A 162 -4.41 1.63 10.83
CA LEU A 162 -4.70 0.92 9.58
C LEU A 162 -4.01 1.56 8.37
N VAL A 163 -3.99 2.90 8.29
CA VAL A 163 -3.23 3.60 7.24
C VAL A 163 -1.73 3.31 7.37
N ALA A 164 -1.17 3.29 8.59
CA ALA A 164 0.24 2.97 8.82
C ALA A 164 0.58 1.53 8.43
N VAL A 165 -0.30 0.56 8.72
CA VAL A 165 -0.17 -0.83 8.27
C VAL A 165 -0.14 -0.89 6.75
N GLY A 166 -1.11 -0.26 6.09
CA GLY A 166 -1.14 -0.21 4.62
C GLY A 166 0.12 0.46 4.04
N LEU A 167 0.61 1.53 4.66
CA LEU A 167 1.87 2.16 4.27
C LEU A 167 3.10 1.27 4.45
N THR A 168 3.08 0.41 5.47
CA THR A 168 4.15 -0.58 5.69
C THR A 168 4.12 -1.66 4.61
N LEU A 169 2.94 -2.20 4.28
CA LEU A 169 2.77 -3.13 3.17
C LEU A 169 3.17 -2.51 1.84
N PHE A 170 2.83 -1.24 1.64
CA PHE A 170 3.29 -0.46 0.49
C PHE A 170 4.82 -0.36 0.46
N ALA A 171 5.46 -0.02 1.58
CA ALA A 171 6.91 0.10 1.67
C ALA A 171 7.61 -1.23 1.33
N ILE A 172 7.05 -2.38 1.70
CA ILE A 172 7.60 -3.70 1.34
C ILE A 172 7.42 -3.99 -0.17
N SER A 173 6.40 -3.42 -0.80
CA SER A 173 6.03 -3.68 -2.19
C SER A 173 6.66 -2.72 -3.22
N VAL A 174 7.43 -1.71 -2.78
CA VAL A 174 8.01 -0.67 -3.66
C VAL A 174 9.55 -0.72 -3.67
N PRO A 175 10.20 -0.05 -4.65
CA PRO A 175 11.65 0.00 -4.70
C PRO A 175 12.28 0.48 -3.37
N PRO A 176 13.47 -0.03 -2.98
CA PRO A 176 14.06 0.20 -1.66
C PRO A 176 14.23 1.67 -1.26
N LEU A 177 14.47 2.55 -2.23
CA LEU A 177 14.58 3.99 -1.98
C LEU A 177 13.25 4.62 -1.56
N ALA A 178 12.15 4.26 -2.24
CA ALA A 178 10.81 4.73 -1.88
C ALA A 178 10.38 4.15 -0.53
N ALA A 179 10.67 2.87 -0.28
CA ALA A 179 10.43 2.21 1.00
C ALA A 179 11.12 2.93 2.16
N ARG A 180 12.44 3.21 2.02
CA ARG A 180 13.22 3.93 3.02
C ARG A 180 12.68 5.34 3.25
N ALA A 181 12.37 6.08 2.18
CA ALA A 181 11.82 7.43 2.31
C ALA A 181 10.50 7.43 3.09
N SER A 182 9.61 6.49 2.79
CA SER A 182 8.33 6.33 3.50
C SER A 182 8.53 5.99 4.98
N LEU A 183 9.36 4.98 5.26
CA LEU A 183 9.65 4.54 6.63
C LEU A 183 10.31 5.65 7.46
N VAL A 184 11.28 6.38 6.90
CA VAL A 184 11.92 7.51 7.59
C VAL A 184 10.90 8.61 7.86
N THR A 185 10.04 8.94 6.89
CA THR A 185 9.01 9.98 7.06
C THR A 185 8.02 9.58 8.16
N LEU A 186 7.59 8.32 8.21
CA LEU A 186 6.74 7.81 9.29
C LEU A 186 7.45 7.81 10.64
N ALA A 187 8.66 7.24 10.70
CA ALA A 187 9.42 7.08 11.93
C ALA A 187 9.83 8.40 12.58
N VAL A 188 10.05 9.45 11.78
CA VAL A 188 10.37 10.80 12.29
C VAL A 188 9.09 11.61 12.51
N GLY A 189 8.20 11.62 11.52
CA GLY A 189 7.03 12.49 11.53
C GLY A 189 5.97 12.09 12.54
N TYR A 190 5.76 10.80 12.79
CA TYR A 190 4.79 10.35 13.79
C TYR A 190 5.20 10.74 15.22
N PRO A 191 6.42 10.44 15.73
CA PRO A 191 6.86 10.92 17.04
C PRO A 191 6.92 12.45 17.14
N ALA A 192 7.28 13.15 16.05
CA ALA A 192 7.32 14.62 16.03
C ALA A 192 5.94 15.26 16.31
N VAL A 193 4.84 14.54 16.04
CA VAL A 193 3.48 14.98 16.39
C VAL A 193 3.01 14.36 17.70
N ALA A 194 3.18 13.05 17.86
CA ALA A 194 2.66 12.30 19.00
C ALA A 194 3.32 12.69 20.33
N VAL A 195 4.65 12.90 20.35
CA VAL A 195 5.38 13.22 21.59
C VAL A 195 4.99 14.61 22.12
N PRO A 196 5.00 15.70 21.33
CA PRO A 196 4.55 17.00 21.82
C PRO A 196 3.08 17.01 22.28
N MET A 197 2.20 16.27 21.62
CA MET A 197 0.80 16.11 22.09
C MET A 197 0.75 15.36 23.44
N HIS A 198 1.50 14.26 23.59
CA HIS A 198 1.52 13.49 24.82
C HIS A 198 2.13 14.26 26.02
N LEU A 199 3.12 15.10 25.76
CA LEU A 199 3.72 15.99 26.77
C LEU A 199 2.88 17.23 27.07
N GLY A 200 1.75 17.44 26.37
CA GLY A 200 0.90 18.61 26.52
C GLY A 200 1.50 19.91 25.99
N TRP A 201 2.55 19.84 25.16
CA TRP A 201 3.14 21.02 24.50
C TRP A 201 2.24 21.57 23.39
N ILE A 202 1.46 20.69 22.75
CA ILE A 202 0.46 21.04 21.74
C ILE A 202 -0.91 20.60 22.27
N PRO A 203 -1.96 21.43 22.16
CA PRO A 203 -3.29 21.04 22.59
C PRO A 203 -3.78 19.80 21.82
N ASP A 204 -4.30 18.82 22.55
CA ASP A 204 -4.96 17.67 21.97
C ASP A 204 -6.37 18.07 21.50
N VAL A 205 -6.44 18.55 20.26
CA VAL A 205 -7.68 18.89 19.57
C VAL A 205 -8.30 17.68 18.86
N SER A 206 -7.77 16.46 19.05
CA SER A 206 -8.21 15.30 18.28
C SER A 206 -9.69 15.00 18.46
N LEU A 207 -10.36 14.63 17.36
CA LEU A 207 -11.79 14.29 17.38
C LEU A 207 -12.10 13.17 18.40
N LEU A 208 -11.14 12.27 18.64
CA LEU A 208 -11.28 11.16 19.60
C LEU A 208 -11.12 11.59 21.06
N ALA A 209 -10.21 12.52 21.37
CA ALA A 209 -10.10 13.07 22.72
C ALA A 209 -11.38 13.83 23.12
N THR A 210 -12.01 14.50 22.15
CA THR A 210 -13.26 15.24 22.35
C THR A 210 -14.53 14.39 22.31
N ALA A 211 -14.45 13.10 22.02
CA ALA A 211 -15.62 12.24 21.89
C ALA A 211 -16.35 12.06 23.24
N PRO A 212 -17.64 12.46 23.35
CA PRO A 212 -18.35 12.50 24.63
C PRO A 212 -18.84 11.13 25.11
N SER A 213 -18.92 10.11 24.24
CA SER A 213 -19.49 8.81 24.60
C SER A 213 -18.43 7.70 24.71
N PRO A 214 -18.50 6.83 25.74
CA PRO A 214 -17.62 5.67 25.86
C PRO A 214 -17.76 4.69 24.69
N ALA A 215 -18.92 4.66 24.01
CA ALA A 215 -19.13 3.85 22.81
C ALA A 215 -18.23 4.25 21.63
N ALA A 216 -17.98 5.56 21.43
CA ALA A 216 -17.06 6.04 20.40
C ALA A 216 -15.60 5.66 20.70
N ARG A 217 -15.24 5.62 21.99
CA ARG A 217 -13.92 5.14 22.46
C ARG A 217 -13.77 3.63 22.30
N ILE A 218 -14.83 2.86 22.56
CA ILE A 218 -14.82 1.40 22.36
C ILE A 218 -14.78 1.06 20.87
N ALA A 219 -15.53 1.76 20.02
CA ALA A 219 -15.49 1.57 18.57
C ALA A 219 -14.09 1.84 18.00
N THR A 220 -13.37 2.82 18.56
CA THR A 220 -11.96 3.04 18.22
C THR A 220 -11.03 2.00 18.83
N ILE A 221 -11.18 1.58 20.08
CA ILE A 221 -10.33 0.48 20.59
C ILE A 221 -10.52 -0.79 19.76
N LEU A 222 -11.77 -1.21 19.52
CA LEU A 222 -12.10 -2.38 18.71
C LEU A 222 -11.61 -2.23 17.27
N GLY A 223 -11.74 -1.04 16.69
CA GLY A 223 -11.19 -0.76 15.39
C GLY A 223 -9.67 -0.94 15.36
N THR A 224 -8.94 -0.42 16.36
CA THR A 224 -7.47 -0.45 16.41
C THR A 224 -6.99 -1.88 16.56
N GLU A 225 -7.66 -2.67 17.41
CA GLU A 225 -7.43 -4.09 17.57
C GLU A 225 -7.73 -4.86 16.28
N PHE A 226 -8.86 -4.59 15.60
CA PHE A 226 -9.17 -5.21 14.31
C PHE A 226 -8.13 -4.87 13.26
N GLY A 227 -7.65 -3.62 13.24
CA GLY A 227 -6.62 -3.17 12.33
C GLY A 227 -5.27 -3.83 12.57
N LEU A 228 -4.87 -3.99 13.83
CA LEU A 228 -3.69 -4.75 14.24
C LEU A 228 -3.84 -6.24 13.89
N PHE A 229 -5.00 -6.85 14.13
CA PHE A 229 -5.28 -8.23 13.75
C PHE A 229 -5.21 -8.44 12.23
N THR A 230 -5.73 -7.50 11.44
CA THR A 230 -5.68 -7.59 9.98
C THR A 230 -4.26 -7.39 9.46
N ALA A 231 -3.46 -6.56 10.12
CA ALA A 231 -2.04 -6.39 9.83
C ALA A 231 -1.21 -7.65 10.11
N TRP A 232 -1.52 -8.35 11.20
CA TRP A 232 -0.82 -9.58 11.63
C TRP A 232 -1.30 -10.83 10.89
N GLY A 233 -2.58 -10.89 10.46
CA GLY A 233 -3.14 -12.06 9.77
C GLY A 233 -2.82 -12.17 8.28
N ILE A 234 -2.26 -11.13 7.67
CA ILE A 234 -1.88 -11.09 6.24
C ILE A 234 -0.35 -11.27 6.05
N GLY A 235 0.43 -11.31 7.14
CA GLY A 235 1.88 -11.56 7.13
C GLY A 235 2.25 -13.03 7.04
#